data_AF-A0A3D3FU76-F1
#
_entry.id   AF-A0A3D3FU76-F1
#
_cell.length_a   1.000
_cell.length_b   1.000
_cell.length_c   1.000
_cell.angle_alpha   90.00
_cell.angle_beta   90.00
_cell.angle_gamma   90.00
#
_symmetry.space_group_name_H-M   'P 1'
#
loop_
_entity.id
_entity.type
_entity.pdbx_description
1 polymer ?
#
loop_
_entity_poly.entity_id
_entity_poly.type
_entity_poly.pdbx_seq_one_letter_code
_entity_poly.pdbx_strand_id
1 'polypeptide(L)'
;MRGFAVIGTLALIGMLTSCDGEIDYGDPDVFSSESSYFTVDHSCADTSLIPASALAAAKDRLHIAYNHTSHGSQLITGMDCLESYPDYGNAYAWGNGGGEGVLDLRDHYGNPFGSSGSPDLSQGDSVDENEDTPWVVSTRAYLDDPANAEINVVVWSWCSINGHDAQRYVDNMEKLVAEYPSVAFVFMTGHAEGQGEDLTVNSVHYNNQLIRAHCAAKGRILFDFADIESYDPGGGYFWDQNMYDNLAYDGGNWAVEWIEANPDSELAKLTMGIGDYAGCRGTAHSDSPTEANLNGILKGRAAWYLWAALGVRAD
;
A
#
# COMPACT_ATOMS: atom_id res chain seq x y z
N MET A 1 -8.51 -43.13 -40.18
CA MET A 1 -9.10 -41.90 -39.60
C MET A 1 -9.78 -42.23 -38.29
N ARG A 2 -9.08 -42.10 -37.15
CA ARG A 2 -9.65 -41.70 -35.84
C ARG A 2 -8.53 -41.01 -35.07
N GLY A 3 -8.79 -39.76 -34.69
CA GLY A 3 -7.81 -38.78 -34.29
C GLY A 3 -7.27 -38.96 -32.88
N PHE A 4 -6.08 -38.39 -32.68
CA PHE A 4 -5.45 -38.12 -31.41
C PHE A 4 -6.34 -37.19 -30.55
N ALA A 5 -6.51 -37.54 -29.28
CA ALA A 5 -6.90 -36.58 -28.25
C ALA A 5 -5.62 -36.20 -27.48
N VAL A 6 -5.11 -35.01 -27.74
CA VAL A 6 -4.10 -34.36 -26.92
C VAL A 6 -4.83 -33.80 -25.69
N ILE A 7 -4.48 -34.30 -24.51
CA ILE A 7 -4.89 -33.69 -23.25
C ILE A 7 -4.00 -32.46 -23.07
N GLY A 8 -4.54 -31.28 -23.42
CA GLY A 8 -3.93 -30.01 -23.11
C GLY A 8 -4.19 -29.67 -21.64
N THR A 9 -3.12 -29.60 -20.85
CA THR A 9 -3.15 -29.01 -19.51
C THR A 9 -3.40 -27.51 -19.68
N LEU A 10 -4.61 -27.05 -19.38
CA LEU A 10 -4.91 -25.63 -19.25
C LEU A 10 -4.25 -25.15 -17.96
N ALA A 11 -3.23 -24.29 -18.06
CA ALA A 11 -2.75 -23.51 -16.92
C ALA A 11 -3.84 -22.48 -16.60
N LEU A 12 -4.48 -22.64 -15.44
CA LEU A 12 -5.36 -21.63 -14.88
C LEU A 12 -4.47 -20.48 -14.41
N ILE A 13 -4.40 -19.40 -15.18
CA ILE A 13 -3.83 -18.14 -14.73
C ILE A 13 -4.77 -17.65 -13.63
N GLY A 14 -4.27 -17.56 -12.39
CA GLY A 14 -5.04 -17.07 -11.26
C GLY A 14 -5.56 -15.67 -11.55
N MET A 15 -6.87 -15.48 -11.40
CA MET A 15 -7.46 -14.14 -11.35
C MET A 15 -6.89 -13.45 -10.11
N LEU A 16 -6.16 -12.36 -10.32
CA LEU A 16 -5.81 -11.41 -9.28
C LEU A 16 -7.12 -10.76 -8.85
N THR A 17 -7.57 -11.03 -7.64
CA THR A 17 -8.71 -10.33 -7.05
C THR A 17 -8.24 -8.92 -6.66
N SER A 18 -8.23 -8.01 -7.63
CA SER A 18 -8.40 -6.58 -7.34
C SER A 18 -9.81 -6.37 -6.81
N CYS A 19 -10.04 -5.28 -6.07
CA CYS A 19 -11.36 -4.97 -5.53
C CYS A 19 -12.41 -4.60 -6.63
N ASP A 20 -12.03 -4.54 -7.91
CA ASP A 20 -12.92 -4.11 -9.04
C ASP A 20 -13.11 -5.12 -10.20
N GLY A 21 -12.74 -6.39 -10.06
CA GLY A 21 -13.05 -7.39 -11.09
C GLY A 21 -14.56 -7.71 -11.18
N GLU A 22 -15.33 -7.00 -12.02
CA GLU A 22 -16.78 -7.21 -12.30
C GLU A 22 -17.55 -7.80 -11.10
N ILE A 23 -17.61 -7.03 -10.01
CA ILE A 23 -18.17 -7.50 -8.74
C ILE A 23 -19.70 -7.30 -8.72
N ASP A 24 -20.39 -8.42 -8.82
CA ASP A 24 -21.61 -8.69 -8.04
C ASP A 24 -21.28 -8.41 -6.57
N TYR A 25 -21.91 -7.39 -5.97
CA TYR A 25 -21.68 -6.84 -4.61
C TYR A 25 -21.75 -7.83 -3.42
N GLY A 26 -21.64 -9.14 -3.69
CA GLY A 26 -21.54 -10.22 -2.72
C GLY A 26 -20.31 -11.12 -2.86
N ASP A 27 -19.23 -10.76 -3.58
CA ASP A 27 -18.00 -11.59 -3.59
C ASP A 27 -17.29 -11.54 -2.21
N PRO A 28 -17.29 -12.65 -1.45
CA PRO A 28 -16.74 -12.68 -0.10
C PRO A 28 -15.22 -12.86 -0.05
N ASP A 29 -14.50 -12.99 -1.18
CA ASP A 29 -13.10 -13.46 -1.19
C ASP A 29 -12.03 -12.44 -0.70
N VAL A 30 -12.26 -11.13 -0.77
CA VAL A 30 -11.29 -10.14 -0.21
C VAL A 30 -11.27 -10.17 1.33
N PHE A 31 -12.32 -10.68 1.98
CA PHE A 31 -12.34 -10.97 3.42
C PHE A 31 -12.56 -12.46 3.72
N SER A 32 -12.49 -13.33 2.71
CA SER A 32 -12.54 -14.77 2.94
C SER A 32 -11.21 -15.24 3.49
N SER A 33 -11.28 -16.21 4.40
CA SER A 33 -10.13 -16.83 5.04
C SER A 33 -9.32 -17.73 4.12
N GLU A 34 -9.70 -17.90 2.85
CA GLU A 34 -9.16 -18.96 2.00
C GLU A 34 -7.91 -18.56 1.19
N SER A 35 -7.64 -17.25 1.02
CA SER A 35 -6.44 -16.76 0.34
C SER A 35 -5.57 -15.90 1.26
N SER A 36 -4.31 -16.30 1.45
CA SER A 36 -3.27 -15.50 2.12
C SER A 36 -2.63 -14.43 1.23
N TYR A 37 -3.04 -14.34 -0.05
CA TYR A 37 -2.53 -13.38 -1.03
C TYR A 37 -3.65 -12.49 -1.55
N PHE A 38 -3.35 -11.20 -1.70
CA PHE A 38 -4.26 -10.22 -2.29
C PHE A 38 -3.49 -8.94 -2.63
N THR A 39 -4.05 -8.15 -3.54
CA THR A 39 -3.53 -6.84 -3.91
C THR A 39 -4.47 -5.75 -3.40
N VAL A 40 -3.91 -4.69 -2.85
CA VAL A 40 -4.60 -3.47 -2.48
C VAL A 40 -4.16 -2.38 -3.44
N ASP A 41 -5.07 -1.98 -4.33
CA ASP A 41 -4.84 -1.03 -5.41
C ASP A 41 -5.92 0.08 -5.39
N HIS A 42 -6.07 0.88 -6.47
CA HIS A 42 -7.04 1.99 -6.50
C HIS A 42 -8.50 1.55 -6.24
N SER A 43 -8.85 0.31 -6.55
CA SER A 43 -10.19 -0.23 -6.32
C SER A 43 -10.51 -0.46 -4.84
N CYS A 44 -9.48 -0.47 -3.99
CA CYS A 44 -9.59 -0.73 -2.57
C CYS A 44 -9.56 0.59 -1.75
N ALA A 45 -10.25 1.63 -2.21
CA ALA A 45 -10.29 2.95 -1.57
C ALA A 45 -11.71 3.42 -1.15
N ASP A 46 -12.73 2.57 -1.24
CA ASP A 46 -14.08 2.86 -0.72
C ASP A 46 -14.28 2.36 0.73
N THR A 47 -14.08 3.24 1.69
CA THR A 47 -14.26 2.94 3.12
C THR A 47 -15.60 2.31 3.49
N SER A 48 -16.66 2.51 2.70
CA SER A 48 -17.98 1.92 2.95
C SER A 48 -18.01 0.39 2.75
N LEU A 49 -17.04 -0.16 2.02
CA LEU A 49 -16.92 -1.61 1.79
C LEU A 49 -16.13 -2.31 2.89
N ILE A 50 -15.56 -1.58 3.86
CA ILE A 50 -14.86 -2.19 5.00
C ILE A 50 -15.87 -2.47 6.13
N PRO A 51 -16.19 -3.75 6.44
CA PRO A 51 -17.14 -4.05 7.51
C PRO A 51 -16.58 -3.62 8.88
N ALA A 52 -17.43 -3.12 9.77
CA ALA A 52 -17.03 -2.76 11.13
C ALA A 52 -16.37 -3.92 11.91
N SER A 53 -16.77 -5.16 11.62
CA SER A 53 -16.14 -6.36 12.20
C SER A 53 -14.71 -6.57 11.70
N ALA A 54 -14.40 -6.21 10.46
CA ALA A 54 -13.05 -6.31 9.91
C ALA A 54 -12.14 -5.21 10.48
N LEU A 55 -12.66 -3.99 10.67
CA LEU A 55 -11.94 -2.93 11.41
C LEU A 55 -11.65 -3.37 12.85
N ALA A 56 -12.62 -3.98 13.53
CA ALA A 56 -12.42 -4.50 14.87
C ALA A 56 -11.37 -5.62 14.91
N ALA A 57 -11.41 -6.56 13.94
CA ALA A 57 -10.42 -7.63 13.83
C ALA A 57 -9.00 -7.09 13.59
N ALA A 58 -8.85 -6.07 12.73
CA ALA A 58 -7.57 -5.41 12.51
C ALA A 58 -7.00 -4.83 13.81
N LYS A 59 -7.83 -4.10 14.55
CA LYS A 59 -7.44 -3.46 15.82
C LYS A 59 -7.12 -4.44 16.94
N ASP A 60 -7.80 -5.58 16.97
CA ASP A 60 -7.62 -6.62 18.00
C ASP A 60 -6.38 -7.49 17.76
N ARG A 61 -6.00 -7.69 16.49
CA ARG A 61 -5.05 -8.74 16.11
C ARG A 61 -3.76 -8.25 15.51
N LEU A 62 -3.73 -7.07 14.90
CA LEU A 62 -2.55 -6.61 14.17
C LEU A 62 -1.63 -5.78 15.05
N HIS A 63 -0.35 -6.10 14.95
CA HIS A 63 0.77 -5.32 15.46
C HIS A 63 1.70 -5.07 14.28
N ILE A 64 1.60 -3.87 13.72
CA ILE A 64 2.20 -3.54 12.43
C ILE A 64 3.48 -2.74 12.68
N ALA A 65 4.58 -3.14 12.05
CA ALA A 65 5.79 -2.35 11.94
C ALA A 65 5.87 -1.75 10.54
N TYR A 66 5.80 -0.42 10.44
CA TYR A 66 5.87 0.29 9.15
C TYR A 66 7.08 1.24 9.13
N ASN A 67 8.04 0.95 8.25
CA ASN A 67 9.21 1.80 8.09
C ASN A 67 9.20 2.59 6.78
N HIS A 68 9.40 3.90 6.87
CA HIS A 68 9.36 4.79 5.72
C HIS A 68 10.06 6.12 5.96
N THR A 69 10.16 6.91 4.89
CA THR A 69 10.34 8.36 4.96
C THR A 69 9.41 9.02 3.94
N SER A 70 9.36 10.35 3.95
CA SER A 70 8.97 11.13 2.77
C SER A 70 7.63 10.67 2.17
N HIS A 71 7.59 10.11 0.97
CA HIS A 71 6.38 9.62 0.30
C HIS A 71 5.63 8.54 1.08
N GLY A 72 6.30 7.69 1.85
CA GLY A 72 5.61 6.70 2.68
C GLY A 72 4.71 7.33 3.75
N SER A 73 5.00 8.56 4.18
CA SER A 73 4.14 9.29 5.13
C SER A 73 2.78 9.69 4.55
N GLN A 74 2.58 9.56 3.23
CA GLN A 74 1.30 9.87 2.60
C GLN A 74 0.17 8.97 3.12
N LEU A 75 0.42 7.67 3.34
CA LEU A 75 -0.61 6.78 3.88
C LEU A 75 -0.90 7.09 5.36
N ILE A 76 0.12 7.46 6.13
CA ILE A 76 -0.02 7.89 7.54
C ILE A 76 -0.86 9.17 7.62
N THR A 77 -0.51 10.17 6.81
CA THR A 77 -1.27 11.43 6.70
C THR A 77 -2.73 11.15 6.31
N GLY A 78 -2.94 10.24 5.35
CA GLY A 78 -4.27 9.78 4.97
C GLY A 78 -5.04 9.19 6.15
N MET A 79 -4.42 8.29 6.91
CA MET A 79 -5.02 7.67 8.09
C MET A 79 -5.37 8.71 9.17
N ASP A 80 -4.50 9.70 9.42
CA ASP A 80 -4.78 10.83 10.33
C ASP A 80 -5.99 11.67 9.88
N CYS A 81 -6.10 11.89 8.57
CA CYS A 81 -7.23 12.62 7.99
C CYS A 81 -8.54 11.83 8.12
N LEU A 82 -8.51 10.50 8.00
CA LEU A 82 -9.68 9.65 8.23
C LEU A 82 -10.07 9.64 9.72
N GLU A 83 -9.12 9.52 10.64
CA GLU A 83 -9.38 9.60 12.09
C GLU A 83 -9.99 10.94 12.49
N SER A 84 -9.52 12.03 11.87
CA SER A 84 -9.98 13.39 12.15
C SER A 84 -11.30 13.74 11.46
N TYR A 85 -11.81 12.90 10.56
CA TYR A 85 -13.01 13.21 9.78
C TYR A 85 -14.29 13.09 10.63
N PRO A 86 -15.16 14.12 10.65
CA PRO A 86 -16.29 14.17 11.58
C PRO A 86 -17.25 12.97 11.51
N ASP A 87 -17.48 12.41 10.32
CA ASP A 87 -18.43 11.31 10.12
C ASP A 87 -17.86 9.94 10.52
N TYR A 88 -16.53 9.81 10.61
CA TYR A 88 -15.89 8.54 10.96
C TYR A 88 -15.61 8.40 12.46
N GLY A 89 -15.32 9.51 13.13
CA GLY A 89 -14.91 9.49 14.54
C GLY A 89 -13.81 8.46 14.78
N ASN A 90 -13.95 7.66 15.84
CA ASN A 90 -12.90 6.71 16.24
C ASN A 90 -12.86 5.41 15.39
N ALA A 91 -13.66 5.29 14.33
CA ALA A 91 -13.69 4.09 13.49
C ALA A 91 -12.29 3.80 12.88
N TYR A 92 -11.58 4.85 12.50
CA TYR A 92 -10.24 4.80 11.90
C TYR A 92 -9.12 5.25 12.86
N ALA A 93 -9.33 5.10 14.17
CA ALA A 93 -8.28 5.40 15.15
C ALA A 93 -7.11 4.40 15.08
N TRP A 94 -5.89 4.93 15.08
CA TRP A 94 -4.64 4.18 15.05
C TRP A 94 -3.58 4.83 15.96
N GLY A 95 -2.52 4.10 16.28
CA GLY A 95 -1.41 4.68 17.02
C GLY A 95 -0.28 3.69 17.30
N ASN A 96 0.88 4.24 17.67
CA ASN A 96 2.05 3.44 18.02
C ASN A 96 1.84 2.73 19.36
N GLY A 97 1.69 1.40 19.34
CA GLY A 97 1.36 0.56 20.49
C GLY A 97 -0.14 0.25 20.64
N GLY A 98 -1.00 0.77 19.77
CA GLY A 98 -2.43 0.51 19.76
C GLY A 98 -3.16 0.93 21.04
N GLY A 99 -4.19 0.17 21.40
CA GLY A 99 -5.04 0.40 22.57
C GLY A 99 -6.48 -0.09 22.35
N GLU A 100 -7.35 0.09 23.35
CA GLU A 100 -8.76 -0.29 23.18
C GLU A 100 -9.39 0.51 22.03
N GLY A 101 -9.75 -0.19 20.95
CA GLY A 101 -10.35 0.41 19.76
C GLY A 101 -9.37 1.17 18.85
N VAL A 102 -8.06 1.00 19.03
CA VAL A 102 -6.99 1.69 18.29
C VAL A 102 -6.08 0.65 17.63
N LEU A 103 -5.84 0.77 16.32
CA LEU A 103 -4.93 -0.13 15.59
C LEU A 103 -3.48 0.09 16.05
N ASP A 104 -2.75 -0.98 16.37
CA ASP A 104 -1.30 -0.89 16.63
C ASP A 104 -0.53 -0.81 15.31
N LEU A 105 -0.18 0.43 14.92
CA LEU A 105 0.72 0.71 13.81
C LEU A 105 1.91 1.49 14.36
N ARG A 106 3.04 0.80 14.45
CA ARG A 106 4.33 1.35 14.87
C ARG A 106 4.96 2.08 13.68
N ASP A 107 4.71 3.38 13.67
CA ASP A 107 5.21 4.30 12.66
C ASP A 107 6.71 4.60 12.89
N HIS A 108 7.57 4.07 12.01
CA HIS A 108 9.01 4.30 12.00
C HIS A 108 9.42 5.25 10.87
N TYR A 109 9.39 6.55 11.16
CA TYR A 109 9.83 7.59 10.22
C TYR A 109 11.36 7.81 10.26
N GLY A 110 12.08 7.38 9.22
CA GLY A 110 13.52 7.60 9.03
C GLY A 110 14.43 6.99 10.09
N ASN A 111 13.89 6.11 10.92
CA ASN A 111 14.59 5.43 11.99
C ASN A 111 14.28 3.92 11.91
N PRO A 112 15.03 3.17 11.07
CA PRO A 112 14.70 1.80 10.69
C PRO A 112 14.62 0.89 11.90
N PHE A 113 13.39 0.73 12.37
CA PHE A 113 13.06 -0.06 13.53
C PHE A 113 13.92 0.24 14.77
N GLY A 114 14.29 1.51 14.97
CA GLY A 114 15.11 1.95 16.10
C GLY A 114 16.61 1.65 15.97
N SER A 115 17.07 1.24 14.79
CA SER A 115 18.46 0.87 14.51
C SER A 115 19.17 1.85 13.56
N SER A 116 20.50 1.76 13.47
CA SER A 116 21.27 2.47 12.44
C SER A 116 21.29 1.66 11.14
N GLY A 117 20.30 1.88 10.28
CA GLY A 117 20.15 1.22 8.98
C GLY A 117 19.72 2.19 7.87
N SER A 118 19.22 1.64 6.76
CA SER A 118 18.59 2.43 5.69
C SER A 118 17.29 3.08 6.18
N PRO A 119 17.12 4.41 6.06
CA PRO A 119 15.90 5.10 6.50
C PRO A 119 14.61 4.59 5.83
N ASP A 120 14.71 4.09 4.59
CA ASP A 120 13.63 3.51 3.78
C ASP A 120 14.24 2.58 2.71
N LEU A 121 13.42 2.03 1.80
CA LEU A 121 13.88 1.14 0.71
C LEU A 121 14.70 1.86 -0.37
N SER A 122 14.62 3.18 -0.46
CA SER A 122 15.33 4.01 -1.44
C SER A 122 16.77 4.32 -1.02
N GLN A 123 17.21 3.71 0.07
CA GLN A 123 18.54 3.89 0.62
C GLN A 123 19.15 2.53 0.95
N GLY A 124 20.44 2.38 0.69
CA GLY A 124 21.17 1.16 1.02
C GLY A 124 20.89 -0.02 0.10
N ASP A 125 21.02 0.19 -1.22
CA ASP A 125 20.99 -0.91 -2.20
C ASP A 125 22.18 -1.86 -2.10
N SER A 126 23.24 -1.49 -1.38
CA SER A 126 24.39 -2.37 -1.16
C SER A 126 23.98 -3.63 -0.42
N VAL A 127 24.60 -4.76 -0.75
CA VAL A 127 24.42 -6.01 -0.02
C VAL A 127 25.67 -6.39 0.76
N ASP A 128 25.47 -7.11 1.86
CA ASP A 128 26.54 -7.76 2.61
C ASP A 128 26.96 -9.10 1.96
N GLU A 129 27.77 -9.90 2.67
CA GLU A 129 28.23 -11.22 2.20
C GLU A 129 27.12 -12.26 2.04
N ASN A 130 25.95 -12.02 2.64
CA ASN A 130 24.76 -12.89 2.56
C ASN A 130 23.76 -12.41 1.50
N GLU A 131 24.15 -11.42 0.68
CA GLU A 131 23.27 -10.74 -0.27
C GLU A 131 22.10 -10.02 0.41
N ASP A 132 22.28 -9.56 1.66
CA ASP A 132 21.27 -8.85 2.42
C ASP A 132 21.52 -7.35 2.39
N THR A 133 20.45 -6.61 2.09
CA THR A 133 20.43 -5.15 2.20
C THR A 133 20.34 -4.72 3.68
N PRO A 134 20.73 -3.48 4.03
CA PRO A 134 20.70 -3.01 5.41
C PRO A 134 19.29 -3.01 6.02
N TRP A 135 18.24 -2.83 5.21
CA TRP A 135 16.85 -2.90 5.70
C TRP A 135 16.42 -4.32 6.07
N VAL A 136 16.94 -5.36 5.38
CA VAL A 136 16.74 -6.76 5.79
C VAL A 136 17.40 -7.02 7.13
N VAL A 137 18.66 -6.59 7.30
CA VAL A 137 19.39 -6.74 8.57
C VAL A 137 18.65 -6.03 9.71
N SER A 138 18.13 -4.82 9.45
CA SER A 138 17.36 -4.04 10.43
C SER A 138 16.03 -4.74 10.78
N THR A 139 15.37 -5.34 9.80
CA THR A 139 14.12 -6.10 10.00
C THR A 139 14.36 -7.31 10.88
N ARG A 140 15.42 -8.09 10.63
CA ARG A 140 15.78 -9.24 11.48
C ARG A 140 16.07 -8.81 12.91
N ALA A 141 16.91 -7.78 13.08
CA ALA A 141 17.25 -7.27 14.40
C ALA A 141 16.01 -6.82 15.19
N TYR A 142 15.02 -6.23 14.52
CA TYR A 142 13.77 -5.81 15.13
C TYR A 142 12.88 -6.98 15.55
N LEU A 143 12.66 -7.95 14.65
CA LEU A 143 11.80 -9.11 14.90
C LEU A 143 12.43 -10.10 15.89
N ASP A 144 13.76 -10.20 15.93
CA ASP A 144 14.49 -11.06 16.86
C ASP A 144 14.56 -10.48 18.28
N ASP A 145 14.26 -9.19 18.48
CA ASP A 145 14.15 -8.59 19.81
C ASP A 145 12.86 -9.05 20.49
N PRO A 146 12.94 -9.73 21.66
CA PRO A 146 11.74 -10.17 22.39
C PRO A 146 10.78 -9.05 22.78
N ALA A 147 11.21 -7.78 22.78
CA ALA A 147 10.35 -6.63 22.99
C ALA A 147 9.38 -6.35 21.84
N ASN A 148 9.54 -7.01 20.69
CA ASN A 148 8.69 -6.89 19.50
C ASN A 148 8.07 -8.23 19.09
N ALA A 149 8.00 -9.21 19.99
CA ALA A 149 7.55 -10.57 19.68
C ALA A 149 6.07 -10.63 19.21
N GLU A 150 5.29 -9.59 19.48
CA GLU A 150 3.90 -9.43 19.04
C GLU A 150 3.76 -8.97 17.58
N ILE A 151 4.82 -8.43 16.97
CA ILE A 151 4.77 -7.90 15.60
C ILE A 151 4.46 -9.03 14.63
N ASN A 152 3.37 -8.85 13.88
CA ASN A 152 2.88 -9.85 12.94
C ASN A 152 2.64 -9.30 11.53
N VAL A 153 2.89 -8.01 11.31
CA VAL A 153 2.90 -7.41 9.97
C VAL A 153 4.12 -6.50 9.83
N VAL A 154 4.84 -6.62 8.73
CA VAL A 154 5.96 -5.73 8.37
C VAL A 154 5.74 -5.13 7.00
N VAL A 155 5.87 -3.80 6.94
CA VAL A 155 5.76 -3.03 5.71
C VAL A 155 6.94 -2.06 5.60
N TRP A 156 7.52 -1.97 4.42
CA TRP A 156 8.57 -1.02 4.09
C TRP A 156 8.15 -0.18 2.89
N SER A 157 8.45 1.12 2.93
CA SER A 157 8.14 2.04 1.83
C SER A 157 9.36 2.44 1.03
N TRP A 158 9.11 2.79 -0.24
CA TRP A 158 10.02 3.57 -1.06
C TRP A 158 9.79 5.07 -0.81
N CYS A 159 10.85 5.87 -0.74
CA CYS A 159 10.77 7.30 -1.03
C CYS A 159 10.80 7.53 -2.54
N SER A 160 11.68 6.85 -3.27
CA SER A 160 11.77 6.77 -4.73
C SER A 160 12.29 5.39 -5.12
N ILE A 161 11.65 4.74 -6.08
CA ILE A 161 12.11 3.42 -6.60
C ILE A 161 12.98 3.58 -7.85
N ASN A 162 13.16 4.81 -8.32
CA ASN A 162 13.86 5.11 -9.56
C ASN A 162 15.37 4.79 -9.47
N GLY A 163 15.86 3.98 -10.39
CA GLY A 163 17.25 3.55 -10.44
C GLY A 163 17.60 2.40 -9.48
N HIS A 164 16.67 1.98 -8.63
CA HIS A 164 16.86 0.88 -7.67
C HIS A 164 16.72 -0.50 -8.33
N ASP A 165 17.29 -1.50 -7.69
CA ASP A 165 17.20 -2.91 -8.11
C ASP A 165 15.97 -3.59 -7.47
N ALA A 166 14.82 -3.54 -8.16
CA ALA A 166 13.60 -4.16 -7.67
C ALA A 166 13.69 -5.70 -7.60
N GLN A 167 14.56 -6.33 -8.39
CA GLN A 167 14.80 -7.77 -8.29
C GLN A 167 15.43 -8.10 -6.94
N ARG A 168 16.45 -7.34 -6.53
CA ARG A 168 17.05 -7.46 -5.19
C ARG A 168 16.02 -7.27 -4.10
N TYR A 169 15.13 -6.28 -4.22
CA TYR A 169 14.06 -6.06 -3.25
C TYR A 169 13.18 -7.30 -3.07
N VAL A 170 12.65 -7.86 -4.17
CA VAL A 170 11.77 -9.03 -4.06
C VAL A 170 12.52 -10.26 -3.54
N ASP A 171 13.77 -10.47 -3.95
CA ASP A 171 14.59 -11.58 -3.44
C ASP A 171 14.87 -11.46 -1.93
N ASN A 172 15.15 -10.25 -1.44
CA ASN A 172 15.35 -9.96 -0.03
C ASN A 172 14.06 -10.08 0.80
N MET A 173 12.91 -9.66 0.26
CA MET A 173 11.61 -9.90 0.89
C MET A 173 11.31 -11.39 1.01
N GLU A 174 11.64 -12.20 0.00
CA GLU A 174 11.43 -13.66 0.03
C GLU A 174 12.28 -14.35 1.12
N LYS A 175 13.48 -13.84 1.42
CA LYS A 175 14.29 -14.32 2.56
C LYS A 175 13.54 -14.11 3.87
N LEU A 176 13.05 -12.88 4.11
CA LEU A 176 12.32 -12.55 5.34
C LEU A 176 11.02 -13.36 5.47
N VAL A 177 10.28 -13.54 4.38
CA VAL A 177 9.08 -14.40 4.36
C VAL A 177 9.41 -15.85 4.76
N ALA A 178 10.55 -16.39 4.29
CA ALA A 178 10.97 -17.75 4.64
C ALA A 178 11.47 -17.86 6.09
N GLU A 179 12.10 -16.82 6.61
CA GLU A 179 12.69 -16.77 7.96
C GLU A 179 11.64 -16.53 9.06
N TYR A 180 10.62 -15.72 8.78
CA TYR A 180 9.58 -15.33 9.73
C TYR A 180 8.18 -15.71 9.23
N PRO A 181 7.85 -17.02 9.16
CA PRO A 181 6.59 -17.48 8.55
C PRO A 181 5.33 -17.07 9.32
N SER A 182 5.45 -16.58 10.56
CA SER A 182 4.35 -16.02 11.35
C SER A 182 4.11 -14.53 11.11
N VAL A 183 4.96 -13.87 10.31
CA VAL A 183 4.85 -12.43 10.01
C VAL A 183 4.37 -12.26 8.58
N ALA A 184 3.32 -11.46 8.39
CA ALA A 184 2.88 -11.03 7.08
C ALA A 184 3.80 -9.91 6.56
N PHE A 185 4.54 -10.19 5.50
CA PHE A 185 5.32 -9.17 4.79
C PHE A 185 4.51 -8.60 3.64
N VAL A 186 4.25 -7.30 3.69
CA VAL A 186 3.54 -6.58 2.62
C VAL A 186 4.56 -6.00 1.66
N PHE A 187 4.46 -6.42 0.39
CA PHE A 187 5.23 -5.84 -0.70
C PHE A 187 4.61 -4.50 -1.10
N MET A 188 5.42 -3.55 -1.56
CA MET A 188 4.96 -2.22 -1.93
C MET A 188 5.65 -1.72 -3.20
N THR A 189 4.89 -1.13 -4.12
CA THR A 189 5.44 -0.41 -5.28
C THR A 189 5.92 1.00 -4.89
N GLY A 190 6.67 1.67 -5.76
CA GLY A 190 7.01 3.08 -5.59
C GLY A 190 5.87 4.04 -5.97
N HIS A 191 6.23 5.28 -6.32
CA HIS A 191 5.33 6.33 -6.78
C HIS A 191 5.76 6.85 -8.16
N ALA A 192 4.92 7.63 -8.83
CA ALA A 192 5.17 8.24 -10.13
C ALA A 192 6.14 9.42 -10.02
N GLU A 193 7.06 9.54 -10.99
CA GLU A 193 8.07 10.60 -11.03
C GLU A 193 8.14 11.29 -12.42
N GLY A 194 7.07 11.20 -13.21
CA GLY A 194 6.94 11.89 -14.49
C GLY A 194 7.57 11.19 -15.71
N GLN A 195 7.96 9.92 -15.59
CA GLN A 195 8.57 9.16 -16.70
C GLN A 195 7.56 8.32 -17.51
N GLY A 196 6.31 8.23 -17.07
CA GLY A 196 5.28 7.41 -17.70
C GLY A 196 5.59 5.91 -17.65
N GLU A 197 5.17 5.17 -18.68
CA GLU A 197 5.30 3.71 -18.77
C GLU A 197 6.67 3.25 -19.32
N ASP A 198 7.76 3.90 -18.88
CA ASP A 198 9.12 3.50 -19.26
C ASP A 198 9.46 2.10 -18.71
N LEU A 199 9.77 1.15 -19.58
CA LEU A 199 10.19 -0.22 -19.23
C LEU A 199 11.70 -0.44 -19.30
N THR A 200 12.49 0.64 -19.34
CA THR A 200 13.95 0.56 -19.16
C THR A 200 14.27 -0.06 -17.80
N VAL A 201 15.23 -0.99 -17.76
CA VAL A 201 15.63 -1.67 -16.51
C VAL A 201 15.94 -0.64 -15.42
N ASN A 202 15.35 -0.86 -14.24
CA ASN A 202 15.42 0.00 -13.05
C ASN A 202 14.71 1.36 -13.17
N SER A 203 13.93 1.62 -14.22
CA SER A 203 13.00 2.75 -14.22
C SER A 203 11.87 2.51 -13.21
N VAL A 204 11.15 3.57 -12.86
CA VAL A 204 10.02 3.51 -11.92
C VAL A 204 8.97 2.50 -12.37
N HIS A 205 8.46 2.65 -13.60
CA HIS A 205 7.39 1.78 -14.09
C HIS A 205 7.88 0.34 -14.28
N TYR A 206 9.10 0.12 -14.78
CA TYR A 206 9.71 -1.21 -14.83
C TYR A 206 9.74 -1.89 -13.45
N ASN A 207 10.22 -1.18 -12.43
CA ASN A 207 10.35 -1.72 -11.08
C ASN A 207 8.98 -2.04 -10.46
N ASN A 208 7.99 -1.18 -10.64
CA ASN A 208 6.62 -1.43 -10.18
C ASN A 208 6.02 -2.67 -10.87
N GLN A 209 6.19 -2.80 -12.19
CA GLN A 209 5.73 -3.98 -12.94
C GLN A 209 6.44 -5.27 -12.49
N LEU A 210 7.72 -5.20 -12.15
CA LEU A 210 8.47 -6.34 -11.62
C LEU A 210 7.89 -6.80 -10.28
N ILE A 211 7.65 -5.88 -9.34
CA ILE A 211 7.07 -6.19 -8.02
C ILE A 211 5.66 -6.77 -8.17
N ARG A 212 4.81 -6.17 -9.00
CA ARG A 212 3.46 -6.67 -9.32
C ARG A 212 3.51 -8.10 -9.85
N ALA A 213 4.36 -8.35 -10.85
CA ALA A 213 4.52 -9.68 -11.45
C ALA A 213 5.03 -10.71 -10.43
N HIS A 214 5.97 -10.32 -9.57
CA HIS A 214 6.49 -11.19 -8.50
C HIS A 214 5.38 -11.57 -7.51
N CYS A 215 4.62 -10.59 -7.02
CA CYS A 215 3.55 -10.83 -6.06
C CYS A 215 2.46 -11.74 -6.63
N ALA A 216 2.06 -11.51 -7.88
CA ALA A 216 1.12 -12.35 -8.59
C ALA A 216 1.63 -13.80 -8.77
N ALA A 217 2.91 -13.96 -9.14
CA ALA A 217 3.50 -15.28 -9.39
C ALA A 217 3.74 -16.08 -8.09
N LYS A 218 3.96 -15.40 -6.97
CA LYS A 218 4.33 -16.01 -5.67
C LYS A 218 3.18 -16.03 -4.66
N GLY A 219 2.04 -15.42 -4.96
CA GLY A 219 0.95 -15.27 -4.01
C GLY A 219 1.38 -14.43 -2.81
N ARG A 220 1.83 -13.19 -3.06
CA ARG A 220 2.21 -12.24 -2.01
C ARG A 220 1.15 -11.17 -1.80
N ILE A 221 1.18 -10.55 -0.63
CA ILE A 221 0.36 -9.39 -0.29
C ILE A 221 1.03 -8.16 -0.90
N LEU A 222 0.30 -7.42 -1.73
CA LEU A 222 0.81 -6.22 -2.39
C LEU A 222 -0.01 -5.00 -1.97
N PHE A 223 0.66 -3.96 -1.50
CA PHE A 223 0.13 -2.60 -1.43
C PHE A 223 0.62 -1.81 -2.64
N ASP A 224 -0.23 -1.66 -3.64
CA ASP A 224 0.12 -1.07 -4.93
C ASP A 224 0.01 0.46 -4.87
N PHE A 225 0.97 1.05 -4.17
CA PHE A 225 1.11 2.49 -3.95
C PHE A 225 1.08 3.31 -5.26
N ALA A 226 1.65 2.75 -6.34
CA ALA A 226 1.71 3.38 -7.65
C ALA A 226 0.35 3.32 -8.34
N ASP A 227 -0.34 2.19 -8.25
CA ASP A 227 -1.66 2.04 -8.82
C ASP A 227 -2.68 2.97 -8.15
N ILE A 228 -2.68 3.04 -6.81
CA ILE A 228 -3.60 3.90 -6.05
C ILE A 228 -3.57 5.37 -6.51
N GLU A 229 -2.41 5.91 -6.88
CA GLU A 229 -2.29 7.29 -7.38
C GLU A 229 -2.42 7.43 -8.90
N SER A 230 -2.35 6.32 -9.64
CA SER A 230 -2.48 6.30 -11.11
C SER A 230 -3.90 6.54 -11.58
N TYR A 231 -4.89 6.39 -10.69
CA TYR A 231 -6.30 6.48 -11.01
C TYR A 231 -6.99 7.57 -10.22
N ASP A 232 -7.84 8.35 -10.90
CA ASP A 232 -8.82 9.16 -10.18
C ASP A 232 -9.93 8.27 -9.59
N PRO A 233 -10.72 8.77 -8.62
CA PRO A 233 -11.82 7.98 -8.06
C PRO A 233 -12.97 7.65 -9.05
N GLY A 234 -12.93 8.16 -10.28
CA GLY A 234 -13.83 7.79 -11.37
C GLY A 234 -13.26 6.66 -12.26
N GLY A 235 -12.06 6.17 -11.99
CA GLY A 235 -11.36 5.14 -12.78
C GLY A 235 -10.60 5.67 -13.99
N GLY A 236 -10.40 6.98 -14.10
CA GLY A 236 -9.54 7.57 -15.13
C GLY A 236 -8.07 7.26 -14.84
N TYR A 237 -7.33 6.71 -15.81
CA TYR A 237 -5.90 6.37 -15.69
C TYR A 237 -5.01 7.52 -16.17
N PHE A 238 -3.93 7.80 -15.42
CA PHE A 238 -3.06 8.96 -15.66
C PHE A 238 -1.56 8.64 -15.74
N TRP A 239 -1.13 7.41 -15.45
CA TRP A 239 0.29 7.07 -15.49
C TRP A 239 0.88 7.17 -16.92
N ASP A 240 0.07 6.87 -17.94
CA ASP A 240 0.44 7.04 -19.36
C ASP A 240 0.56 8.51 -19.80
N GLN A 241 0.23 9.46 -18.92
CA GLN A 241 0.32 10.90 -19.14
C GLN A 241 1.49 11.57 -18.40
N ASN A 242 2.52 10.78 -18.04
CA ASN A 242 3.73 11.24 -17.35
C ASN A 242 3.42 11.93 -16.02
N MET A 243 2.55 11.32 -15.20
CA MET A 243 2.17 11.94 -13.94
C MET A 243 3.32 12.01 -12.92
N TYR A 244 3.29 13.03 -12.08
CA TYR A 244 4.15 13.26 -10.93
C TYR A 244 3.43 12.88 -9.62
N ASP A 245 4.20 12.79 -8.54
CA ASP A 245 3.78 12.43 -7.18
C ASP A 245 2.78 13.40 -6.53
N ASN A 246 2.66 14.62 -7.05
CA ASN A 246 1.62 15.58 -6.69
C ASN A 246 0.35 15.46 -7.53
N LEU A 247 0.18 14.36 -8.29
CA LEU A 247 -0.96 14.09 -9.17
C LEU A 247 -1.04 15.01 -10.41
N ALA A 248 0.00 15.80 -10.67
CA ALA A 248 0.11 16.58 -11.89
C ALA A 248 0.51 15.68 -13.06
N TYR A 249 0.03 15.98 -14.26
CA TYR A 249 0.38 15.31 -15.51
C TYR A 249 0.49 16.36 -16.62
N ASP A 250 0.89 15.99 -17.84
CA ASP A 250 1.15 16.94 -18.94
C ASP A 250 -0.04 17.88 -19.25
N GLY A 251 -1.27 17.43 -18.97
CA GLY A 251 -2.51 18.15 -19.23
C GLY A 251 -3.08 18.95 -18.06
N GLY A 252 -2.60 18.74 -16.83
CA GLY A 252 -3.21 19.33 -15.65
C GLY A 252 -2.88 18.60 -14.35
N ASN A 253 -3.89 18.47 -13.48
CA ASN A 253 -3.77 17.73 -12.22
C ASN A 253 -5.10 17.03 -11.97
N TRP A 254 -5.07 15.71 -11.95
CA TRP A 254 -6.31 14.94 -11.97
C TRP A 254 -7.12 15.12 -10.68
N ALA A 255 -6.47 15.40 -9.54
CA ALA A 255 -7.20 15.65 -8.30
C ALA A 255 -7.92 17.00 -8.33
N VAL A 256 -7.31 18.03 -8.92
CA VAL A 256 -7.97 19.32 -9.14
C VAL A 256 -9.21 19.14 -10.01
N GLU A 257 -9.06 18.46 -11.14
CA GLU A 257 -10.12 18.22 -12.11
C GLU A 257 -11.25 17.38 -11.50
N TRP A 258 -10.90 16.31 -10.78
CA TRP A 258 -11.86 15.42 -10.16
C TRP A 258 -12.63 16.11 -9.03
N ILE A 259 -11.97 16.90 -8.17
CA ILE A 259 -12.64 17.65 -7.09
C ILE A 259 -13.54 18.75 -7.67
N GLU A 260 -13.12 19.46 -8.72
CA GLU A 260 -13.96 20.45 -9.40
C GLU A 260 -15.24 19.82 -9.97
N ALA A 261 -15.14 18.59 -10.51
CA ALA A 261 -16.28 17.85 -11.01
C ALA A 261 -17.15 17.22 -9.92
N ASN A 262 -16.59 16.94 -8.73
CA ASN A 262 -17.25 16.22 -7.64
C ASN A 262 -17.20 16.96 -6.28
N PRO A 263 -17.57 18.25 -6.20
CA PRO A 263 -17.32 19.09 -5.02
C PRO A 263 -18.09 18.64 -3.76
N ASP A 264 -19.21 17.94 -3.94
CA ASP A 264 -20.06 17.45 -2.85
C ASP A 264 -19.70 16.02 -2.40
N SER A 265 -18.75 15.36 -3.07
CA SER A 265 -18.30 14.02 -2.70
C SER A 265 -17.65 13.99 -1.32
N GLU A 266 -17.69 12.82 -0.67
CA GLU A 266 -17.00 12.61 0.60
C GLU A 266 -15.48 12.84 0.48
N LEU A 267 -14.86 12.37 -0.62
CA LEU A 267 -13.44 12.61 -0.90
C LEU A 267 -13.13 14.09 -1.06
N ALA A 268 -13.96 14.86 -1.78
CA ALA A 268 -13.76 16.31 -1.90
C ALA A 268 -13.85 17.02 -0.53
N LYS A 269 -14.77 16.59 0.35
CA LYS A 269 -14.90 17.14 1.72
C LYS A 269 -13.76 16.72 2.64
N LEU A 270 -13.28 15.47 2.53
CA LEU A 270 -12.09 14.98 3.22
C LEU A 270 -10.85 15.78 2.82
N THR A 271 -10.71 16.10 1.53
CA THR A 271 -9.58 16.87 0.99
C THR A 271 -9.68 18.36 1.31
N MET A 272 -10.81 18.99 0.97
CA MET A 272 -10.95 20.45 1.00
C MET A 272 -11.49 20.98 2.33
N GLY A 273 -12.12 20.12 3.13
CA GLY A 273 -12.72 20.45 4.42
C GLY A 273 -14.24 20.55 4.37
N ILE A 274 -14.86 20.44 5.54
CA ILE A 274 -16.29 20.62 5.75
C ILE A 274 -16.56 21.10 7.17
N GLY A 275 -17.34 22.19 7.31
CA GLY A 275 -17.60 22.79 8.62
C GLY A 275 -16.31 23.23 9.30
N ASP A 276 -16.04 22.72 10.51
CA ASP A 276 -14.84 23.02 11.29
C ASP A 276 -13.65 22.10 10.94
N TYR A 277 -13.87 21.04 10.15
CA TYR A 277 -12.79 20.20 9.64
C TYR A 277 -12.10 20.91 8.47
N ALA A 278 -10.82 21.25 8.66
CA ALA A 278 -10.05 22.06 7.71
C ALA A 278 -9.71 21.37 6.38
N GLY A 279 -9.97 20.07 6.26
CA GLY A 279 -9.50 19.25 5.15
C GLY A 279 -8.14 18.62 5.45
N CYS A 280 -7.81 17.57 4.70
CA CYS A 280 -6.55 16.86 4.84
C CYS A 280 -5.36 17.74 4.41
N ARG A 281 -4.27 17.75 5.19
CA ARG A 281 -3.10 18.60 4.94
C ARG A 281 -1.83 17.84 5.26
N GLY A 282 -0.74 18.21 4.58
CA GLY A 282 0.60 17.73 4.89
C GLY A 282 0.97 16.43 4.20
N THR A 283 0.20 16.01 3.19
CA THR A 283 0.54 14.85 2.36
C THR A 283 1.88 15.12 1.66
N ALA A 284 2.95 14.45 2.10
CA ALA A 284 4.30 14.71 1.60
C ALA A 284 4.37 14.61 0.06
N HIS A 285 4.96 15.62 -0.58
CA HIS A 285 5.08 15.75 -2.05
C HIS A 285 3.75 15.76 -2.82
N SER A 286 2.62 15.86 -2.13
CA SER A 286 1.28 15.89 -2.72
C SER A 286 0.37 16.86 -1.94
N ASP A 287 0.90 18.00 -1.52
CA ASP A 287 0.15 19.03 -0.77
C ASP A 287 -0.08 20.32 -1.57
N SER A 288 0.50 20.41 -2.77
CA SER A 288 0.39 21.53 -3.69
C SER A 288 0.12 21.04 -5.13
N PRO A 289 -1.05 21.36 -5.73
CA PRO A 289 -2.14 22.17 -5.16
C PRO A 289 -2.84 21.48 -3.98
N THR A 290 -3.71 22.18 -3.23
CA THR A 290 -4.34 21.63 -2.02
C THR A 290 -5.15 20.36 -2.30
N GLU A 291 -5.75 20.29 -3.48
CA GLU A 291 -6.50 19.14 -4.01
C GLU A 291 -5.62 17.88 -4.08
N ALA A 292 -4.30 18.01 -4.26
CA ALA A 292 -3.38 16.89 -4.33
C ALA A 292 -3.31 16.09 -3.01
N ASN A 293 -3.75 16.67 -1.87
CA ASN A 293 -3.83 15.94 -0.61
C ASN A 293 -4.77 14.70 -0.72
N LEU A 294 -5.63 14.66 -1.74
CA LEU A 294 -6.42 13.48 -2.12
C LEU A 294 -5.56 12.22 -2.28
N ASN A 295 -4.30 12.35 -2.75
CA ASN A 295 -3.38 11.21 -2.88
C ASN A 295 -3.19 10.49 -1.53
N GLY A 296 -2.92 11.27 -0.47
CA GLY A 296 -2.75 10.75 0.89
C GLY A 296 -4.03 10.10 1.40
N ILE A 297 -5.19 10.73 1.18
CA ILE A 297 -6.49 10.17 1.58
C ILE A 297 -6.73 8.80 0.93
N LEU A 298 -6.53 8.68 -0.38
CA LEU A 298 -6.73 7.41 -1.09
C LEU A 298 -5.79 6.31 -0.55
N LYS A 299 -4.53 6.64 -0.30
CA LYS A 299 -3.55 5.73 0.30
C LYS A 299 -3.90 5.35 1.74
N GLY A 300 -4.40 6.28 2.55
CA GLY A 300 -4.88 6.01 3.90
C GLY A 300 -6.11 5.10 3.91
N ARG A 301 -7.04 5.30 2.98
CA ARG A 301 -8.21 4.42 2.82
C ARG A 301 -7.79 3.01 2.40
N ALA A 302 -6.93 2.91 1.39
CA ALA A 302 -6.35 1.66 0.96
C ALA A 302 -5.58 0.95 2.08
N ALA A 303 -4.85 1.69 2.92
CA ALA A 303 -4.17 1.11 4.08
C ALA A 303 -5.18 0.48 5.05
N TRP A 304 -6.31 1.15 5.33
CA TRP A 304 -7.36 0.55 6.17
C TRP A 304 -8.00 -0.70 5.57
N TYR A 305 -8.12 -0.78 4.24
CA TYR A 305 -8.51 -2.04 3.58
C TYR A 305 -7.48 -3.14 3.80
N LEU A 306 -6.19 -2.84 3.62
CA LEU A 306 -5.10 -3.77 3.89
C LEU A 306 -5.16 -4.31 5.33
N TRP A 307 -5.33 -3.42 6.31
CA TRP A 307 -5.42 -3.80 7.72
C TRP A 307 -6.66 -4.62 8.02
N ALA A 308 -7.82 -4.22 7.50
CA ALA A 308 -9.06 -4.99 7.66
C ALA A 308 -8.94 -6.40 7.05
N ALA A 309 -8.34 -6.51 5.87
CA ALA A 309 -8.12 -7.77 5.18
C ALA A 309 -7.14 -8.68 5.93
N LEU A 310 -6.06 -8.13 6.47
CA LEU A 310 -5.10 -8.87 7.30
C LEU A 310 -5.73 -9.29 8.65
N GLY A 311 -6.47 -8.39 9.30
CA GLY A 311 -7.08 -8.65 10.61
C GLY A 311 -8.03 -9.84 10.59
N VAL A 312 -8.84 -9.99 9.54
CA VAL A 312 -9.75 -11.14 9.43
C VAL A 312 -9.03 -12.47 9.12
N ARG A 313 -7.79 -12.41 8.61
CA ARG A 313 -6.95 -13.57 8.27
C ARG A 313 -5.90 -13.94 9.31
N ALA A 314 -5.67 -13.06 10.28
CA ALA A 314 -4.79 -13.34 11.42
C ALA A 314 -5.48 -14.38 12.33
N ASP A 315 -5.02 -15.63 12.24
CA ASP A 315 -5.38 -16.75 13.12
C ASP A 315 -4.30 -17.00 14.18
#